data_AF-A0AAQ1SWP7-F1
#
_entry.id   AF-A0AAQ1SWP7-F1
#
_cell.length_a   1.000
_cell.length_b   1.000
_cell.length_c   1.000
_cell.angle_alpha   90.00
_cell.angle_beta   90.00
_cell.angle_gamma   90.00
#
_symmetry.space_group_name_H-M   'P 1'
#
loop_
_entity.id
_entity.type
_entity.pdbx_description
1 polymer ?
#
loop_
_entity_poly.entity_id
_entity_poly.type
_entity_poly.pdbx_seq_one_letter_code
_entity_poly.pdbx_strand_id
1 'polypeptide(L)'
;MFPEYPLGTDFTVEERDLLRALNWLKGKFKLSEVLELGKAALDAPGPEGYERHLARMGLDQPQGLKEELYQRLLLAGLAAAR
;
A
#
# COMPACT_ATOMS: atom_id res chain seq x y z
N MET A 1 14.85 -21.93 -24.86
CA MET A 1 13.52 -21.48 -24.42
C MET A 1 13.68 -20.08 -23.86
N PHE A 2 12.88 -19.12 -24.33
CA PHE A 2 12.90 -17.74 -23.82
C PHE A 2 11.96 -17.61 -22.62
N PRO A 3 12.29 -16.80 -21.59
CA PRO A 3 11.38 -16.51 -20.50
C PRO A 3 10.13 -15.78 -21.02
N GLU A 4 8.98 -16.00 -20.38
CA GLU A 4 7.66 -15.48 -20.78
C GLU A 4 7.56 -13.94 -20.82
N TYR A 5 8.58 -13.21 -20.35
CA TYR A 5 8.65 -11.74 -20.34
C TYR A 5 10.00 -11.26 -20.90
N PRO A 6 10.11 -10.97 -22.23
CA PRO A 6 11.37 -10.60 -22.87
C PRO A 6 11.81 -9.15 -22.60
N LEU A 7 10.91 -8.33 -22.05
CA LEU A 7 11.17 -6.98 -21.58
C LEU A 7 10.79 -6.96 -20.10
N GLY A 8 11.79 -6.89 -19.24
CA GLY A 8 11.65 -6.99 -17.79
C GLY A 8 10.44 -6.22 -17.28
N THR A 9 9.53 -6.92 -16.61
CA THR A 9 8.63 -6.25 -15.68
C THR A 9 9.48 -5.88 -14.47
N ASP A 10 10.13 -4.73 -14.52
CA ASP A 10 11.11 -4.21 -13.54
C ASP A 10 10.45 -3.81 -12.20
N PHE A 11 9.36 -4.48 -11.81
CA PHE A 11 8.72 -4.26 -10.52
C PHE A 11 9.21 -5.33 -9.55
N THR A 12 9.88 -4.87 -8.51
CA THR A 12 10.22 -5.67 -7.33
C THR A 12 8.95 -6.20 -6.65
N VAL A 13 9.11 -7.20 -5.77
CA VAL A 13 7.97 -7.80 -5.04
C VAL A 13 7.20 -6.73 -4.28
N GLU A 14 7.94 -5.80 -3.66
CA GLU A 14 7.43 -4.65 -2.94
C GLU A 14 6.59 -3.74 -3.85
N GLU A 15 7.04 -3.46 -5.08
CA GLU A 15 6.29 -2.63 -6.04
C GLU A 15 5.01 -3.32 -6.53
N ARG A 16 5.04 -4.64 -6.69
CA ARG A 16 3.84 -5.42 -7.05
C ARG A 16 2.79 -5.39 -5.93
N ASP A 17 3.23 -5.51 -4.69
CA ASP A 17 2.36 -5.41 -3.51
C ASP A 17 1.80 -3.99 -3.36
N LEU A 18 2.64 -2.97 -3.54
CA LEU A 18 2.22 -1.56 -3.55
C LEU A 18 1.16 -1.30 -4.63
N LEU A 19 1.36 -1.79 -5.84
CA LEU A 19 0.38 -1.65 -6.93
C LEU A 19 -0.97 -2.28 -6.57
N ARG A 20 -0.98 -3.43 -5.90
CA ARG A 20 -2.22 -4.08 -5.47
C ARG A 20 -2.90 -3.29 -4.35
N ALA A 21 -2.14 -2.84 -3.34
CA ALA A 21 -2.63 -2.02 -2.24
C ALA A 21 -3.23 -0.69 -2.74
N LEU A 22 -2.55 0.00 -3.66
CA LEU A 22 -3.02 1.26 -4.25
C LEU A 22 -4.27 1.06 -5.12
N ASN A 23 -4.37 -0.04 -5.88
CA ASN A 23 -5.58 -0.36 -6.63
C ASN A 23 -6.76 -0.66 -5.71
N TRP A 24 -6.54 -1.41 -4.63
CA TRP A 24 -7.55 -1.65 -3.60
C TRP A 24 -8.04 -0.33 -3.00
N LEU A 25 -7.11 0.54 -2.59
CA LEU A 25 -7.41 1.84 -2.02
C LEU A 25 -8.25 2.70 -2.99
N LYS A 26 -7.85 2.76 -4.26
CA LYS A 26 -8.56 3.47 -5.32
C LYS A 26 -9.99 2.93 -5.54
N GLY A 27 -10.19 1.62 -5.40
CA GLY A 27 -11.50 0.98 -5.51
C GLY A 27 -12.43 1.36 -4.35
N LYS A 28 -11.92 1.38 -3.13
CA LYS A 28 -12.68 1.69 -1.92
C LYS A 28 -13.07 3.17 -1.78
N PHE A 29 -12.33 4.07 -2.43
CA PHE A 29 -12.65 5.50 -2.47
C PHE A 29 -13.98 5.82 -3.20
N LYS A 30 -14.51 4.90 -4.03
CA LYS A 30 -15.49 5.30 -5.04
C LYS A 30 -16.95 5.37 -4.61
N LEU A 31 -17.50 4.60 -3.66
CA LEU A 31 -18.98 4.53 -3.58
C LEU A 31 -19.64 4.63 -2.20
N SER A 32 -19.14 4.02 -1.12
CA SER A 32 -19.83 4.07 0.21
C SER A 32 -18.95 3.63 1.39
N GLU A 33 -17.72 3.17 1.13
CA GLU A 33 -16.86 2.50 2.10
C GLU A 33 -15.78 3.41 2.72
N VAL A 34 -15.84 4.73 2.52
CA VAL A 34 -14.89 5.67 3.13
C VAL A 34 -14.85 5.54 4.66
N LEU A 35 -15.99 5.19 5.29
CA LEU A 35 -16.07 4.87 6.72
C LEU A 35 -15.33 3.58 7.10
N GLU A 36 -15.42 2.54 6.27
CA GLU A 36 -14.65 1.30 6.47
C GLU A 36 -13.17 1.51 6.19
N LEU A 37 -12.83 2.39 5.24
CA LEU A 37 -11.46 2.81 4.96
C LEU A 37 -10.85 3.54 6.17
N GLY A 38 -11.63 4.42 6.81
CA GLY A 38 -11.22 5.11 8.04
C GLY A 38 -11.04 4.15 9.20
N LYS A 39 -11.92 3.15 9.36
CA LYS A 39 -11.74 2.08 10.36
C LYS A 39 -10.52 1.22 10.07
N ALA A 40 -10.32 0.80 8.83
CA ALA A 40 -9.17 -0.02 8.44
C ALA A 40 -7.85 0.74 8.61
N ALA A 41 -7.83 2.06 8.39
CA ALA A 41 -6.66 2.89 8.67
C ALA A 41 -6.39 3.06 10.18
N LEU A 42 -7.43 3.05 11.01
CA LEU A 42 -7.30 3.05 12.47
C LEU A 42 -6.85 1.69 13.03
N ASP A 43 -7.30 0.60 12.40
CA ASP A 43 -6.94 -0.79 12.74
C ASP A 43 -5.71 -1.30 11.97
N ALA A 44 -5.07 -0.43 11.18
CA ALA A 44 -3.96 -0.83 10.33
C ALA A 44 -2.83 -1.39 11.20
N PRO A 45 -2.22 -2.52 10.79
CA PRO A 45 -1.06 -3.05 11.48
C PRO A 45 0.06 -2.01 11.50
N GLY A 46 0.92 -2.09 12.52
CA GLY A 46 2.10 -1.22 12.61
C GLY A 46 3.02 -1.36 11.39
N PRO A 47 3.99 -0.44 11.22
CA PRO A 47 4.94 -0.48 10.10
C PRO A 47 5.84 -1.73 10.09
N GLU A 48 5.85 -2.49 11.18
CA GLU A 48 6.59 -3.74 11.35
C GLU A 48 6.24 -4.75 10.25
N GLY A 49 7.23 -5.11 9.44
CA GLY A 49 7.07 -6.04 8.30
C GLY A 49 6.71 -5.38 6.96
N TYR A 50 6.36 -4.09 6.96
CA TYR A 50 6.08 -3.30 5.75
C TYR A 50 7.09 -2.18 5.51
N GLU A 51 8.17 -2.13 6.30
CA GLU A 51 9.20 -1.09 6.23
C GLU A 51 9.76 -0.87 4.82
N ARG A 52 9.94 -1.95 4.05
CA ARG A 52 10.42 -1.86 2.66
C ARG A 52 9.40 -1.19 1.74
N HIS A 53 8.12 -1.51 1.91
CA HIS A 53 7.02 -0.90 1.15
C HIS A 53 6.86 0.58 1.53
N LEU A 54 7.00 0.90 2.82
CA LEU A 54 6.95 2.27 3.32
C LEU A 54 8.13 3.12 2.81
N ALA A 55 9.36 2.59 2.87
CA ALA A 55 10.55 3.27 2.36
C ALA A 55 10.45 3.56 0.85
N ARG A 56 9.88 2.64 0.07
CA ARG A 56 9.61 2.86 -1.37
C ARG A 56 8.64 4.00 -1.63
N MET A 57 7.68 4.21 -0.73
CA MET A 57 6.69 5.28 -0.80
C MET A 57 7.13 6.56 -0.08
N GLY A 58 8.30 6.59 0.56
CA GLY A 58 8.77 7.70 1.39
C GLY A 58 7.92 7.91 2.64
N LEU A 59 7.30 6.85 3.15
CA LEU A 59 6.40 6.85 4.31
C LEU A 59 7.02 6.11 5.50
N ASP A 60 8.32 5.80 5.48
CA ASP A 60 9.01 5.21 6.63
C ASP A 60 9.16 6.21 7.80
N GLN A 61 9.33 7.50 7.47
CA GLN A 61 9.40 8.60 8.44
C GLN A 61 8.42 9.72 8.08
N PRO A 62 7.13 9.57 8.41
CA PRO A 62 6.11 10.57 8.08
C PRO A 62 6.35 11.88 8.85
N GLN A 63 6.44 13.02 8.15
CA GLN A 63 6.66 14.34 8.75
C GLN A 63 5.37 15.16 8.94
N GLY A 64 4.36 14.52 9.52
CA GLY A 64 3.13 15.17 9.98
C GLY A 64 1.87 14.34 9.73
N LEU A 65 0.73 14.91 10.15
CA LEU A 65 -0.57 14.22 10.17
C LEU A 65 -0.99 13.68 8.80
N LYS A 66 -0.62 14.36 7.71
CA LYS A 66 -0.97 13.95 6.34
C LYS A 66 -0.21 12.69 5.93
N GLU A 67 1.10 12.66 6.18
CA GLU A 67 1.96 11.52 5.85
C GLU A 67 1.66 10.33 6.77
N GLU A 68 1.35 10.57 8.04
CA GLU A 68 0.85 9.52 8.95
C GLU A 68 -0.46 8.90 8.43
N LEU A 69 -1.39 9.72 7.94
CA LEU A 69 -2.61 9.21 7.33
C LEU A 69 -2.31 8.38 6.07
N TYR A 70 -1.38 8.83 5.22
CA TYR A 70 -0.95 8.06 4.05
C TYR A 70 -0.26 6.75 4.41
N GLN A 71 0.60 6.75 5.42
CA GLN A 71 1.24 5.55 5.95
C GLN A 71 0.18 4.54 6.42
N ARG A 72 -0.79 4.98 7.23
CA ARG A 72 -1.89 4.15 7.71
C ARG A 72 -2.78 3.59 6.61
N LEU A 73 -3.14 4.42 5.62
CA LEU A 73 -3.94 3.98 4.47
C LEU A 73 -3.18 2.96 3.62
N LEU A 74 -1.87 3.15 3.47
CA LEU A 74 -1.01 2.21 2.75
C LEU A 74 -0.89 0.88 3.49
N LEU A 75 -0.68 0.90 4.80
CA LEU A 75 -0.63 -0.28 5.66
C LEU A 75 -1.95 -1.06 5.63
N ALA A 76 -3.08 -0.36 5.73
CA ALA A 76 -4.40 -0.96 5.58
C ALA A 76 -4.57 -1.60 4.19
N GLY A 77 -4.13 -0.93 3.13
CA GLY A 77 -4.16 -1.45 1.77
C GLY A 77 -3.27 -2.68 1.58
N LEU A 78 -2.06 -2.68 2.15
CA LEU A 78 -1.14 -3.83 2.10
C LEU A 78 -1.66 -5.03 2.91
N ALA A 79 -2.30 -4.78 4.05
CA ALA A 79 -2.94 -5.81 4.85
C ALA A 79 -4.18 -6.41 4.14
N ALA A 80 -4.99 -5.57 3.50
CA ALA A 80 -6.20 -6.00 2.78
C ALA A 80 -5.90 -6.65 1.42
N ALA A 81 -4.76 -6.33 0.81
CA ALA A 81 -4.33 -6.86 -0.49
C ALA A 81 -3.40 -8.09 -0.38
N ARG A 82 -3.18 -8.59 0.84
CA ARG A 82 -2.38 -9.78 1.12
C ARG A 82 -3.10 -11.07 0.76
#